data_AF-A0A7X9GKS8-F1
#
_entry.id   AF-A0A7X9GKS8-F1
#
_cell.length_a   1.000
_cell.length_b   1.000
_cell.length_c   1.000
_cell.angle_alpha   90.00
_cell.angle_beta   90.00
_cell.angle_gamma   90.00
#
_symmetry.space_group_name_H-M   'P 1'
#
loop_
_entity.id
_entity.type
_entity.pdbx_description
1 polymer ?
#
loop_
_entity_poly.entity_id
_entity_poly.type
_entity_poly.pdbx_seq_one_letter_code
_entity_poly.pdbx_strand_id
1 'polypeptide(L)' 'MVNCVCCGIPVPDGQRVCSMCYGDIDYGRDGYYRQWAEKEEKRMDEKRKFDKMIEEFWCENDS' A
#
# COMPACT_ATOMS: atom_id res chain seq x y z
N MET A 1 10.17 -15.51 5.54
CA MET A 1 8.73 -15.17 5.42
C MET A 1 7.91 -16.42 5.69
N VAL A 2 6.81 -16.28 6.43
CA VAL A 2 5.83 -17.36 6.67
C VAL A 2 4.46 -16.94 6.15
N ASN A 3 3.49 -17.86 6.03
CA ASN A 3 2.14 -17.49 5.60
C ASN A 3 1.23 -17.20 6.79
N CYS A 4 0.37 -16.19 6.66
CA CYS A 4 -0.67 -15.85 7.62
C CYS A 4 -1.59 -17.05 7.86
N VAL A 5 -1.83 -17.40 9.12
CA VAL A 5 -2.70 -18.54 9.46
C VAL A 5 -4.18 -18.29 9.19
N CYS A 6 -4.60 -17.04 9.02
CA CYS A 6 -6.00 -16.67 8.76
C CYS A 6 -6.33 -16.61 7.26
N CYS A 7 -5.46 -16.02 6.44
CA CYS A 7 -5.74 -15.74 5.03
C CYS A 7 -4.69 -16.29 4.05
N GLY A 8 -3.62 -16.93 4.54
CA GLY A 8 -2.60 -17.57 3.71
C GLY A 8 -1.61 -16.63 3.02
N ILE A 9 -1.74 -15.31 3.17
CA ILE A 9 -0.81 -14.37 2.53
C ILE A 9 0.57 -14.39 3.21
N PRO A 10 1.66 -14.10 2.48
CA PRO A 10 2.98 -13.98 3.08
C PRO A 10 3.04 -12.87 4.12
N VAL A 11 3.68 -13.17 5.25
CA VAL A 11 3.94 -12.25 6.37
C VAL A 11 5.42 -12.33 6.78
N PRO A 12 5.96 -11.27 7.41
CA PRO A 12 7.34 -11.28 7.88
C PRO A 12 7.63 -12.37 8.93
N ASP A 13 8.90 -12.71 9.07
CA ASP A 13 9.32 -13.71 10.05
C ASP A 13 9.10 -13.20 11.48
N GLY A 14 8.64 -14.09 12.36
CA GLY A 14 8.24 -13.72 13.73
C GLY A 14 6.78 -13.28 13.88
N GLN A 15 6.02 -13.26 12.78
CA GLN A 15 4.59 -12.97 12.75
C GLN A 15 3.81 -14.17 12.21
N ARG A 16 2.62 -14.47 12.78
CA ARG A 16 1.76 -15.59 12.32
C ARG A 16 0.48 -15.13 11.63
N VAL A 17 0.07 -13.89 11.84
CA VAL A 17 -1.18 -13.30 11.32
C VAL A 17 -0.81 -12.00 10.63
N CYS A 18 -1.34 -11.65 9.46
CA CYS A 18 -1.04 -10.35 8.85
C CYS A 18 -1.75 -9.21 9.61
N SER A 19 -1.23 -7.98 9.50
CA SER A 19 -1.86 -6.80 10.12
C SER A 19 -3.32 -6.61 9.74
N MET A 20 -3.72 -7.01 8.53
CA MET A 20 -5.11 -6.93 8.07
C MET A 20 -6.03 -7.94 8.75
N CYS A 21 -5.56 -9.16 9.01
CA CYS A 21 -6.33 -10.16 9.75
C CYS A 21 -6.30 -9.92 11.26
N TYR A 22 -5.23 -9.32 11.77
CA TYR A 22 -5.14 -8.92 13.17
C TYR A 22 -5.94 -7.63 13.46
N GLY A 23 -6.08 -6.75 12.47
CA GLY A 23 -6.81 -5.48 12.58
C GLY A 23 -5.99 -4.31 13.11
N ASP A 24 -4.66 -4.40 13.11
CA ASP A 24 -3.76 -3.35 13.56
C ASP A 24 -2.55 -3.26 12.60
N ILE A 25 -2.36 -2.07 12.01
CA ILE A 25 -1.27 -1.80 11.07
C ILE A 25 0.11 -1.87 11.75
N ASP A 26 0.17 -1.62 13.05
CA ASP A 26 1.37 -1.67 13.86
C ASP A 26 1.64 -3.07 14.42
N TYR A 27 0.78 -4.05 14.10
CA TYR A 27 1.00 -5.44 14.47
C TYR A 27 2.23 -6.03 13.79
N GLY A 28 3.21 -6.44 14.61
CA GLY A 28 4.50 -6.93 14.17
C GLY A 28 5.61 -6.33 15.02
N ARG A 29 6.88 -6.56 14.66
CA ARG A 29 8.04 -5.89 15.29
C ARG A 29 8.94 -5.14 14.32
N ASP A 30 8.72 -5.33 13.03
CA ASP A 30 9.59 -4.87 11.96
C ASP A 30 9.04 -3.64 11.22
N GLY A 31 7.81 -3.21 11.54
CA GLY A 31 7.15 -2.08 10.90
C GLY A 31 6.84 -2.31 9.42
N TYR A 32 6.84 -3.56 8.94
CA TYR A 32 6.68 -3.90 7.54
C TYR A 32 5.42 -3.30 6.92
N TYR A 33 4.26 -3.49 7.56
CA TYR A 33 2.98 -3.02 7.04
C TYR A 33 2.85 -1.49 7.10
N ARG A 34 3.48 -0.83 8.08
CA ARG A 34 3.58 0.63 8.13
C ARG A 34 4.39 1.17 6.95
N GLN A 35 5.57 0.61 6.70
CA GLN A 35 6.41 1.01 5.54
C GLN A 35 5.71 0.74 4.21
N TRP A 36 5.00 -0.39 4.11
CA TRP A 36 4.20 -0.70 2.93
C TRP A 36 3.10 0.36 2.70
N ALA A 37 2.37 0.74 3.74
CA ALA A 37 1.32 1.75 3.65
C ALA A 37 1.85 3.13 3.25
N GLU A 38 2.95 3.59 3.85
CA GLU A 38 3.62 4.84 3.48
C GLU A 38 4.08 4.84 2.00
N LYS A 39 4.54 3.69 1.51
CA LYS A 39 4.95 3.53 0.11
C LYS A 39 3.77 3.49 -0.85
N GLU A 40 2.64 2.91 -0.44
CA GLU A 40 1.42 2.88 -1.24
C GLU A 40 0.81 4.29 -1.34
N GLU A 41 0.79 5.04 -0.24
CA GLU A 41 0.33 6.44 -0.20
C GLU A 41 1.11 7.32 -1.18
N LYS A 42 2.45 7.24 -1.15
CA LYS A 42 3.30 7.97 -2.12
C LYS A 42 2.98 7.63 -3.57
N ARG A 43 2.75 6.34 -3.88
CA ARG A 43 2.39 5.90 -5.24
C ARG A 43 1.03 6.44 -5.67
N MET A 44 0.06 6.47 -4.76
CA MET A 44 -1.28 7.01 -5.05
C MET A 44 -1.23 8.52 -5.29
N ASP A 45 -0.40 9.25 -4.54
CA ASP A 45 -0.19 10.69 -4.73
C ASP A 45 0.48 11.01 -6.08
N GLU A 46 1.50 10.24 -6.46
CA GLU A 46 2.16 10.37 -7.78
C GLU A 46 1.18 10.09 -8.91
N LYS A 47 0.39 9.01 -8.79
CA LYS A 47 -0.65 8.67 -9.76
C LYS A 47 -1.68 9.80 -9.88
N ARG A 48 -2.15 10.35 -8.77
CA ARG A 48 -3.11 11.47 -8.76
C ARG A 48 -2.56 12.71 -9.45
N LYS A 49 -1.27 13.03 -9.25
CA LYS A 49 -0.61 14.15 -9.95
C LYS A 49 -0.51 13.90 -11.45
N PHE A 50 -0.15 12.68 -11.85
CA PHE A 50 -0.08 12.31 -13.25
C PHE A 50 -1.46 12.35 -13.93
N ASP A 51 -2.49 11.79 -13.30
CA ASP A 51 -3.86 11.80 -13.80
C ASP A 51 -4.35 13.25 -13.98
N LYS A 52 -4.07 14.14 -13.01
CA LYS A 52 -4.39 15.58 -13.12
C LYS A 52 -3.64 16.27 -14.28
N MET A 53 -2.36 15.95 -14.47
CA MET A 53 -1.56 16.49 -15.58
C MET A 53 -2.10 16.03 -16.95
N ILE A 54 -2.51 14.76 -17.05
CA ILE A 54 -3.17 14.22 -18.25
C ILE A 54 -4.48 14.97 -18.50
N GLU A 55 -5.37 15.09 -17.51
CA GLU A 55 -6.63 15.80 -17.66
C GLU A 55 -6.44 17.26 -18.13
N GLU A 56 -5.46 17.99 -17.56
CA GLU A 56 -5.12 19.35 -17.97
C GLU A 56 -4.63 19.40 -19.43
N PHE A 57 -3.71 18.51 -19.80
CA PHE A 57 -3.16 18.45 -21.16
C PHE A 57 -4.21 18.13 -22.23
N TRP A 58 -5.14 17.22 -21.93
CA TRP A 58 -6.21 16.86 -22.86
C TRP A 58 -7.26 17.97 -22.99
N CYS A 59 -7.50 18.79 -21.96
CA CYS A 59 -8.37 19.98 -22.10
C CYS A 59 -7.76 21.08 -22.99
N GLU A 60 -6.43 21.22 -23.02
CA GLU A 60 -5.76 22.28 -23.80
C GLU A 60 -5.67 21.97 -25.31
N ASN A 61 -5.73 20.70 -25.71
CA ASN A 61 -5.51 20.26 -27.10
C ASN A 61 -6.80 19.91 -27.88
N ASP A 62 -7.98 20.05 -27.28
CA ASP A 62 -9.29 19.75 -27.91
C ASP A 62 -10.05 21.02 -28.37
N SER A 63 -9.34 22.14 -28.66
CA SER A 63 -9.91 23.41 -29.16
C SER A 63 -9.40 23.84 -30.53
#